data_AF-A0AA51M4X0-F1
#
_entry.id   AF-A0AA51M4X0-F1
#
_cell.length_a   1.000
_cell.length_b   1.000
_cell.length_c   1.000
_cell.angle_alpha   90.00
_cell.angle_beta   90.00
_cell.angle_gamma   90.00
#
_symmetry.space_group_name_H-M   'P 1'
#
loop_
_entity.id
_entity.type
_entity.pdbx_description
1 polymer ?
#
loop_
_entity_poly.entity_id
_entity_poly.type
_entity_poly.pdbx_seq_one_letter_code
_entity_poly.pdbx_strand_id
1 'polypeptide(L)' 'MDDPETKEMLKDLIWLNAVIATELIQVTENTSAIVRKSPPPASCLTKHNELRRIALAIAERYREGTMLSQNLLKHQ' A
#
# COMPACT_ATOMS: atom_id res chain seq x y z
N MET A 1 -17.62 -15.03 -20.57
CA MET A 1 -18.70 -14.54 -19.70
C MET A 1 -18.01 -13.83 -18.56
N ASP A 2 -17.57 -12.60 -18.78
CA ASP A 2 -17.12 -11.75 -17.67
C ASP A 2 -18.36 -11.00 -17.21
N ASP A 3 -18.88 -11.44 -16.07
CA ASP A 3 -19.95 -10.72 -15.39
C ASP A 3 -19.42 -9.34 -14.93
N PRO A 4 -20.02 -8.22 -15.38
CA PRO A 4 -19.55 -6.88 -15.04
C PRO A 4 -19.47 -6.64 -13.53
N GLU A 5 -20.40 -7.21 -12.76
CA GLU A 5 -20.40 -7.12 -11.30
C GLU A 5 -19.16 -7.81 -10.70
N THR A 6 -18.89 -9.05 -11.13
CA THR A 6 -17.67 -9.79 -10.75
C THR A 6 -16.40 -8.99 -11.05
N LYS A 7 -16.32 -8.33 -12.21
CA LYS A 7 -15.16 -7.51 -12.59
C LYS A 7 -14.97 -6.30 -11.66
N GLU A 8 -16.05 -5.63 -11.27
CA GLU A 8 -15.98 -4.51 -10.32
C GLU A 8 -15.59 -4.99 -8.91
N MET A 9 -16.16 -6.10 -8.44
CA MET A 9 -15.76 -6.71 -7.16
C MET A 9 -14.26 -7.04 -7.11
N LEU A 10 -13.69 -7.54 -8.21
CA LEU A 10 -12.26 -7.81 -8.30
C LEU A 10 -11.40 -6.54 -8.24
N LYS A 11 -11.83 -5.44 -8.88
CA LYS A 11 -11.14 -4.15 -8.78
C LYS A 11 -11.18 -3.61 -7.35
N ASP A 12 -12.33 -3.72 -6.68
CA ASP A 12 -12.48 -3.35 -5.27
C ASP A 12 -11.54 -4.16 -4.37
N LEU A 13 -11.46 -5.47 -4.59
CA LEU A 13 -10.55 -6.35 -3.84
C LEU A 13 -9.08 -6.01 -4.09
N ILE A 14 -8.68 -5.76 -5.33
CA ILE A 14 -7.31 -5.34 -5.67
C ILE A 14 -6.95 -4.04 -4.94
N TRP A 15 -7.86 -3.06 -4.97
CA TRP A 15 -7.67 -1.79 -4.29
C TRP A 15 -7.55 -1.96 -2.76
N LEU A 16 -8.45 -2.73 -2.15
CA LEU A 16 -8.43 -2.99 -0.70
C LEU A 16 -7.14 -3.72 -0.28
N ASN A 17 -6.67 -4.67 -1.08
CA ASN A 17 -5.41 -5.36 -0.81
C ASN A 17 -4.21 -4.40 -0.87
N ALA A 18 -4.21 -3.43 -1.79
CA ALA A 18 -3.17 -2.42 -1.83
C ALA A 18 -3.18 -1.54 -0.58
N VAL A 19 -4.36 -1.10 -0.11
CA VAL A 19 -4.50 -0.37 1.18
C VAL A 19 -3.92 -1.21 2.33
N ILE A 20 -4.34 -2.47 2.46
CA ILE A 20 -3.87 -3.36 3.53
C ILE A 20 -2.34 -3.52 3.48
N ALA A 21 -1.78 -3.75 2.29
CA ALA A 21 -0.34 -3.90 2.12
C ALA A 21 0.41 -2.63 2.57
N THR A 22 -0.07 -1.44 2.19
CA THR A 22 0.58 -0.18 2.56
C THR A 22 0.52 0.10 4.06
N GLU A 23 -0.61 -0.22 4.71
CA GLU A 23 -0.77 -0.07 6.16
C GLU A 23 0.10 -1.08 6.94
N LEU A 24 0.19 -2.33 6.50
CA LEU A 24 1.03 -3.35 7.13
C LEU A 24 2.53 -3.01 7.06
N ILE A 25 2.98 -2.43 5.95
CA ILE A 25 4.34 -1.90 5.83
C ILE A 25 4.57 -0.81 6.89
N GLN A 26 3.63 0.13 7.03
CA GLN A 26 3.73 1.20 8.02
C GLN A 26 3.76 0.68 9.45
N VAL A 27 2.87 -0.26 9.79
CA VAL A 27 2.86 -0.92 11.10
C VAL A 27 4.20 -1.58 11.37
N THR A 28 4.77 -2.27 10.38
CA THR A 28 6.07 -2.94 10.49
C THR A 28 7.21 -1.95 10.76
N GLU A 29 7.23 -0.82 10.05
CA GLU A 29 8.22 0.25 10.30
C GLU A 29 8.09 0.85 11.70
N ASN A 30 6.86 1.17 12.11
CA ASN A 30 6.58 1.74 13.42
C ASN A 30 6.98 0.76 14.54
N THR A 31 6.62 -0.51 14.42
CA THR A 31 7.00 -1.56 15.38
C THR A 31 8.53 -1.72 15.44
N SER A 32 9.21 -1.76 14.29
CA SER A 32 10.68 -1.81 14.26
C SER A 32 11.29 -0.60 14.96
N ALA A 33 10.74 0.60 14.75
CA ALA A 33 11.25 1.82 15.36
C ALA A 33 11.11 1.81 16.89
N ILE A 34 9.96 1.35 17.40
CA ILE A 34 9.68 1.21 18.83
C ILE A 34 10.67 0.24 19.47
N VAL A 35 10.84 -0.96 18.89
CA VAL A 35 11.72 -2.00 19.44
C VAL A 35 13.17 -1.54 19.46
N ARG A 36 13.63 -0.85 18.40
CA ARG A 36 15.01 -0.37 18.28
C ARG A 36 15.28 0.94 19.00
N LYS A 37 14.22 1.63 19.48
CA LYS A 37 14.28 3.02 19.98
C LYS A 37 15.02 3.97 19.02
N SER A 38 14.91 3.70 17.72
CA SER A 38 15.58 4.42 16.65
C SER A 38 14.84 4.17 15.33
N PRO A 39 14.98 5.07 14.33
CA PRO A 39 14.34 4.86 13.03
C PRO A 39 14.73 3.51 12.40
N PRO A 40 13.86 2.91 11.56
CA PRO A 40 14.23 1.72 10.79
C PRO A 40 15.47 2.00 9.92
N PRO A 41 16.30 0.98 9.63
CA PRO A 41 17.45 1.16 8.76
C PRO A 41 17.05 1.77 7.41
N ALA A 42 17.87 2.68 6.87
CA ALA A 42 17.56 3.34 5.60
C ALA A 42 17.30 2.35 4.46
N SER A 43 18.05 1.23 4.43
CA SER A 43 17.86 0.15 3.46
C SER A 43 16.49 -0.54 3.57
N CYS A 44 15.89 -0.56 4.77
CA CYS A 44 14.53 -1.06 5.00
C CYS A 44 13.51 -0.08 4.43
N LEU A 45 13.64 1.21 4.75
CA LEU A 45 12.76 2.28 4.27
C LEU A 45 12.75 2.35 2.74
N THR A 46 13.92 2.25 2.09
CA THR A 46 14.01 2.23 0.61
C THR A 46 13.22 1.06 0.02
N LYS A 47 13.36 -0.15 0.57
CA LYS A 47 12.64 -1.33 0.09
C LYS A 47 11.13 -1.20 0.31
N HIS A 48 10.73 -0.72 1.47
CA HIS A 48 9.32 -0.51 1.81
C HIS A 48 8.66 0.55 0.94
N ASN A 49 9.37 1.64 0.63
CA ASN A 49 8.89 2.66 -0.31
C ASN A 49 8.70 2.07 -1.72
N GLU A 50 9.60 1.20 -2.17
CA GLU A 50 9.41 0.51 -3.45
C GLU A 50 8.19 -0.44 -3.43
N LEU A 51 7.98 -1.17 -2.33
CA LEU A 51 6.78 -2.02 -2.19
C LEU A 51 5.49 -1.19 -2.19
N ARG A 52 5.46 -0.05 -1.48
CA ARG A 52 4.31 0.88 -1.50
C ARG A 52 4.04 1.40 -2.91
N ARG A 53 5.10 1.77 -3.65
CA ARG A 53 5.00 2.23 -5.05
C ARG A 53 4.41 1.16 -5.96
N ILE A 54 4.85 -0.09 -5.81
CA ILE A 54 4.32 -1.23 -6.58
C ILE A 54 2.85 -1.47 -6.24
N ALA A 55 2.48 -1.48 -4.96
CA ALA A 55 1.10 -1.67 -4.52
C ALA A 55 0.17 -0.57 -5.09
N LEU A 56 0.62 0.69 -5.06
CA LEU A 56 -0.12 1.81 -5.64
C LEU A 56 -0.30 1.65 -7.15
N ALA A 57 0.78 1.31 -7.87
CA ALA A 57 0.71 1.12 -9.33
C ALA A 57 -0.21 -0.04 -9.74
N ILE A 58 -0.31 -1.10 -8.91
CA ILE A 58 -1.29 -2.17 -9.12
C ILE A 58 -2.71 -1.63 -8.90
N ALA A 59 -2.97 -0.95 -7.78
CA ALA A 59 -4.29 -0.40 -7.48
C ALA A 59 -4.78 0.59 -8.56
N GLU A 60 -3.93 1.54 -8.95
CA GLU A 60 -4.26 2.57 -9.93
C GLU A 60 -4.55 1.99 -11.32
N ARG A 61 -3.87 0.91 -11.73
CA ARG A 61 -4.15 0.21 -12.99
C ARG A 61 -5.60 -0.28 -13.11
N TYR A 62 -6.21 -0.65 -11.99
CA TYR A 62 -7.54 -1.24 -11.95
C TYR A 62 -8.60 -0.28 -11.40
N ARG A 63 -8.19 0.75 -10.65
CA ARG A 63 -9.06 1.77 -10.08
C ARG A 63 -8.32 3.10 -9.94
N GLU A 64 -8.49 3.96 -10.93
CA GLU A 64 -7.89 5.30 -10.97
C GLU A 64 -8.57 6.28 -10.00
N GLY A 65 -7.87 7.37 -9.65
CA GLY A 65 -8.45 8.49 -8.91
C GLY A 65 -8.83 8.20 -7.45
N THR A 66 -8.31 7.12 -6.87
CA THR A 66 -8.61 6.75 -5.49
C THR A 66 -7.79 7.55 -4.48
N MET A 67 -8.26 7.59 -3.23
CA MET A 67 -7.57 8.27 -2.13
C MET A 67 -6.29 7.56 -1.66
N LEU A 68 -5.93 6.41 -2.25
CA LEU A 68 -4.78 5.60 -1.79
C LEU A 68 -3.45 6.35 -1.97
N SER A 69 -3.25 7.03 -3.11
CA SER A 69 -2.07 7.87 -3.34
C SER A 69 -1.98 9.01 -2.33
N GLN A 70 -3.11 9.61 -1.97
CA GLN A 70 -3.17 10.67 -0.95
C GLN A 70 -2.89 10.14 0.46
N ASN A 71 -3.37 8.95 0.79
CA ASN A 71 -3.07 8.31 2.07
C ASN A 71 -1.57 8.02 2.21
N LEU A 72 -0.93 7.49 1.16
CA LEU A 72 0.52 7.24 1.15
C LEU A 72 1.35 8.51 1.37
N LEU A 73 0.94 9.66 0.82
CA LEU A 73 1.63 10.93 0.99
C LEU A 73 1.48 11.55 2.38
N LYS A 74 0.42 11.20 3.13
CA LYS A 74 0.20 11.69 4.50
C LYS A 74 1.05 10.98 5.55
N HIS A 75 1.68 9.87 5.19
CA HIS A 75 2.43 9.01 6.10
C HIS A 75 3.95 9.01 5.87
N GLN A 76 4.45 9.84 4.94
CA GLN A 76 5.88 10.18 4.83
C GLN A 76 6.22 11.37 5.72
#